data_AF-A0A943G4X5-F1
#
_entry.id   AF-A0A943G4X5-F1
#
_cell.length_a   1.000
_cell.length_b   1.000
_cell.length_c   1.000
_cell.angle_alpha   90.00
_cell.angle_beta   90.00
_cell.angle_gamma   90.00
#
_symmetry.space_group_name_H-M   'P 1'
#
loop_
_entity.id
_entity.type
_entity.pdbx_description
1 polymer ?
#
loop_
_entity_poly.entity_id
_entity_poly.type
_entity_poly.pdbx_seq_one_letter_code
_entity_poly.pdbx_strand_id
1 'polypeptide(L)'
;MMNRIILIGNGFDLAHGLPTSYKDFIQGYWIFQRRRLLEDTSDPTDGLCCIKIDNPDDIKKLEHFSWILDNSMFRFQRGWQQQQQIEEYNNFFNSLPLKYESRFFEAINQSIELRNWVDIESEYYAWLKNIFKQDRCEYTDPVQLNEELDLIKGYLTGYLKFALQNQIKPELIKDCIRTTIYEPFKARDISNEGKEAFLQFVDERWEKAENKENTERCIFSRKYGYSFRDMESDIEYYKKVTNNLLSNHITNVETTPTDIPDYYLLPDQILFLNFNYTRTADLYIDKDSDFKINHIHGELDNDRNPIIFGYGDEMDEDYKTISNLNDNSYLTNIKSIRYLETDNYRRLLRFIDSAPYQIYIMGHSCGNSDRTLLNTLFEHKNCVSIKPYYYEWIDDNRVRADNYIELVQNISRNFNDMQKMRDRVVNKSYCQPLTPVNGQP
;
A
#
# COMPACT_ATOMS: atom_id res chain seq x y z
N MET A 1 -11.46 -23.72 -10.24
CA MET A 1 -10.41 -23.09 -9.40
C MET A 1 -10.76 -21.62 -9.21
N MET A 2 -10.37 -21.01 -8.09
CA MET A 2 -10.63 -19.60 -7.82
C MET A 2 -9.58 -19.00 -6.89
N ASN A 3 -9.08 -17.82 -7.23
CA ASN A 3 -7.92 -17.20 -6.59
C ASN A 3 -8.28 -15.98 -5.75
N ARG A 4 -7.33 -15.49 -4.95
CA ARG A 4 -7.44 -14.22 -4.23
C ARG A 4 -6.22 -13.34 -4.46
N ILE A 5 -6.45 -12.04 -4.59
CA ILE A 5 -5.41 -11.01 -4.56
C ILE A 5 -5.56 -10.23 -3.26
N ILE A 6 -4.49 -10.13 -2.48
CA ILE A 6 -4.38 -9.19 -1.37
C ILE A 6 -3.64 -7.97 -1.91
N LEU A 7 -4.38 -6.89 -2.17
CA LEU A 7 -3.88 -5.64 -2.70
C LEU A 7 -3.46 -4.75 -1.53
N ILE A 8 -2.15 -4.55 -1.38
CA ILE A 8 -1.53 -3.94 -0.21
C ILE A 8 -0.91 -2.60 -0.61
N GLY A 9 -1.21 -1.54 0.13
CA GLY A 9 -0.57 -0.23 -0.02
C GLY A 9 -0.12 0.36 1.31
N ASN A 10 0.29 1.63 1.30
CA ASN A 10 1.08 2.23 2.38
C ASN A 10 0.35 2.25 3.73
N GLY A 11 -0.98 2.35 3.70
CA GLY A 11 -1.80 2.21 4.89
C GLY A 11 -1.55 0.90 5.63
N PHE A 12 -1.16 -0.18 4.96
CA PHE A 12 -0.87 -1.44 5.61
C PHE A 12 0.27 -1.29 6.61
N ASP A 13 1.36 -0.61 6.23
CA ASP A 13 2.47 -0.30 7.13
C ASP A 13 2.02 0.63 8.27
N LEU A 14 1.19 1.64 7.97
CA LEU A 14 0.59 2.52 8.97
C LEU A 14 -0.30 1.75 9.97
N ALA A 15 -1.01 0.71 9.51
CA ALA A 15 -1.81 -0.17 10.37
C ALA A 15 -0.93 -0.94 11.36
N HIS A 16 0.36 -1.11 11.04
CA HIS A 16 1.37 -1.72 11.90
C HIS A 16 2.16 -0.70 12.74
N GLY A 17 1.82 0.60 12.64
CA GLY A 17 2.49 1.67 13.36
C GLY A 17 3.86 2.05 12.76
N LEU A 18 4.14 1.65 11.52
CA LEU A 18 5.40 1.98 10.86
C LEU A 18 5.33 3.40 10.24
N PRO A 19 6.34 4.26 10.46
CA PRO A 19 6.35 5.65 9.98
C PRO A 19 6.72 5.70 8.48
N THR A 20 5.72 5.44 7.64
CA THR A 20 5.89 5.23 6.19
C THR A 20 5.07 6.21 5.37
N SER A 21 4.36 7.15 6.00
CA SER A 21 3.63 8.19 5.26
C SER A 21 4.59 9.21 4.65
N TYR A 22 4.16 9.91 3.60
CA TYR A 22 4.94 11.03 3.07
C TYR A 22 5.14 12.15 4.09
N LYS A 23 4.23 12.30 5.06
CA LYS A 23 4.42 13.20 6.19
C LYS A 23 5.60 12.76 7.07
N ASP A 24 5.65 11.48 7.44
CA ASP A 24 6.75 10.95 8.26
C ASP A 24 8.10 11.09 7.52
N PHE A 25 8.09 10.85 6.21
CA PHE A 25 9.23 11.10 5.33
C PHE A 25 9.70 12.55 5.38
N ILE A 26 8.81 13.54 5.16
CA ILE A 26 9.20 14.95 5.15
C ILE A 26 9.68 15.41 6.54
N GLN A 27 9.07 14.91 7.61
CA GLN A 27 9.59 15.13 8.96
C GLN A 27 10.99 14.54 9.14
N GLY A 28 11.22 13.32 8.67
CA GLY A 28 12.52 12.66 8.66
C GLY A 28 13.57 13.41 7.83
N TYR A 29 13.18 13.94 6.67
CA TYR A 29 14.01 14.78 5.84
C TYR A 29 14.49 16.03 6.61
N TRP A 30 13.58 16.75 7.30
CA TRP A 30 13.98 17.92 8.08
C TRP A 30 14.86 17.57 9.28
N ILE A 31 14.65 16.41 9.92
CA ILE A 31 15.55 15.90 10.96
C ILE A 31 16.95 15.63 10.38
N PHE A 32 17.03 15.08 9.17
CA PHE A 32 18.30 14.86 8.48
C PHE A 32 19.01 16.19 8.13
N GLN A 33 18.29 17.17 7.59
CA GLN A 33 18.87 18.51 7.31
C GLN A 33 19.39 19.18 8.58
N ARG A 34 18.65 19.09 9.69
CA ARG A 34 19.07 19.57 11.01
C ARG A 34 20.39 18.96 11.46
N ARG A 35 20.56 17.64 11.28
CA ARG A 35 21.82 16.95 11.61
C ARG A 35 22.96 17.37 10.70
N ARG A 36 22.72 17.50 9.39
CA ARG A 36 23.74 17.97 8.43
C ARG A 36 24.31 19.34 8.79
N LEU A 37 23.50 20.23 9.34
CA LEU A 37 23.97 21.54 9.82
C LEU A 37 24.89 21.41 11.03
N LEU A 38 24.68 20.42 11.91
CA LEU A 38 25.53 20.18 13.08
C LEU A 38 26.89 19.55 12.71
N GLU A 39 26.93 18.79 11.61
CA GLU A 39 28.12 18.02 11.18
C GLU A 39 29.08 18.81 10.27
N ASP A 40 28.92 20.14 10.18
CA ASP A 40 29.75 21.09 9.42
C ASP A 40 30.01 20.65 7.97
N THR A 41 28.94 20.60 7.18
CA THR A 41 29.04 20.32 5.74
C THR A 41 29.21 21.61 4.94
N SER A 42 30.28 21.68 4.15
CA SER A 42 30.68 22.84 3.33
C SER A 42 29.69 23.23 2.22
N ASP A 43 28.60 22.46 2.04
CA ASP A 43 27.56 22.73 1.05
C ASP A 43 26.20 22.94 1.74
N PRO A 44 25.70 24.18 1.79
CA PRO A 44 24.43 24.51 2.43
C PRO A 44 23.22 24.14 1.57
N THR A 45 23.42 23.67 0.34
CA THR A 45 22.35 23.17 -0.52
C THR A 45 22.39 21.65 -0.65
N ASP A 46 21.23 21.09 -0.95
CA ASP A 46 21.05 19.70 -1.29
C ASP A 46 20.28 19.48 -2.60
N GLY A 47 20.12 20.56 -3.38
CA GLY A 47 19.35 20.61 -4.62
C GLY A 47 17.84 20.82 -4.43
N LEU A 48 17.29 20.60 -3.24
CA LEU A 48 15.88 20.84 -2.93
C LEU A 48 15.70 22.15 -2.16
N CYS A 49 16.54 22.38 -1.16
CA CYS A 49 16.55 23.61 -0.37
C CYS A 49 17.94 23.98 0.13
N CYS A 50 18.08 25.24 0.52
CA CYS A 50 19.29 25.79 1.10
C CYS A 50 18.97 26.47 2.44
N ILE A 51 19.70 26.09 3.49
CA ILE A 51 19.65 26.75 4.81
C ILE A 51 20.98 27.45 5.02
N LYS A 52 20.96 28.78 5.00
CA LYS A 52 22.18 29.58 5.19
C LYS A 52 22.33 30.04 6.62
N ILE A 53 23.53 29.88 7.16
CA ILE A 53 23.92 30.38 8.48
C ILE A 53 25.09 31.36 8.28
N ASP A 54 24.76 32.58 7.89
CA ASP A 54 25.77 33.59 7.56
C ASP A 54 26.13 34.45 8.79
N ASN A 55 25.33 34.39 9.86
CA ASN A 55 25.50 35.20 11.06
C ASN A 55 26.41 34.49 12.09
N PRO A 56 27.53 35.12 12.52
CA PRO A 56 28.43 34.56 13.53
C PRO A 56 27.74 34.16 14.85
N ASP A 57 26.67 34.84 15.23
CA ASP A 57 25.92 34.50 16.46
C ASP A 57 25.11 33.21 16.29
N ASP A 58 24.59 32.95 15.10
CA ASP A 58 23.83 31.73 14.81
C ASP A 58 24.77 30.53 14.61
N ILE A 59 25.98 30.74 14.09
CA ILE A 59 27.07 29.74 14.10
C ILE A 59 27.41 29.34 15.54
N LYS A 60 27.63 30.31 16.44
CA LYS A 60 27.92 30.03 17.86
C LYS A 60 26.77 29.31 18.56
N LYS A 61 25.52 29.66 18.26
CA LYS A 61 24.34 28.95 18.79
C LYS A 61 24.30 27.52 18.27
N LEU A 62 24.59 27.31 16.99
CA LEU A 62 24.63 25.99 16.40
C LEU A 62 25.77 25.14 16.98
N GLU A 63 26.97 25.68 17.16
CA GLU A 63 28.08 25.03 17.88
C GLU A 63 27.68 24.67 19.32
N HIS A 64 26.98 25.59 20.01
CA HIS A 64 26.45 25.33 21.35
C HIS A 64 25.43 24.20 21.35
N PHE A 65 24.51 24.15 20.38
CA PHE A 65 23.56 23.06 20.23
C PHE A 65 24.23 21.75 19.82
N SER A 66 25.23 21.75 18.94
CA SER A 66 26.06 20.56 18.66
C SER A 66 26.67 20.04 19.94
N TRP A 67 27.32 20.89 20.74
CA TRP A 67 27.88 20.47 22.03
C TRP A 67 26.82 19.95 23.02
N ILE A 68 25.63 20.57 23.07
CA ILE A 68 24.50 20.14 23.91
C ILE A 68 23.91 18.82 23.43
N LEU A 69 23.93 18.51 22.13
CA LEU A 69 23.32 17.30 21.58
C LEU A 69 24.34 16.14 21.47
N ASP A 70 25.63 16.45 21.32
CA ASP A 70 26.73 15.49 21.19
C ASP A 70 27.29 15.02 22.54
N ASN A 71 27.13 15.79 23.63
CA ASN A 71 27.64 15.38 24.96
C ASN A 71 26.97 14.14 25.56
N SER A 72 26.00 13.52 24.85
CA SER A 72 25.69 12.08 24.81
C SER A 72 24.34 11.91 24.08
N MET A 73 23.95 10.78 23.50
CA MET A 73 23.10 9.82 24.22
C MET A 73 22.74 10.22 25.69
N PHE A 74 22.18 11.43 25.93
CA PHE A 74 21.94 12.05 27.25
C PHE A 74 21.03 11.18 28.11
N ARG A 75 21.69 10.29 28.86
CA ARG A 75 21.14 9.32 29.81
C ARG A 75 20.03 9.96 30.65
N PHE A 76 18.79 9.51 30.43
CA PHE A 76 17.81 9.14 31.45
C PHE A 76 17.90 9.85 32.82
N GLN A 77 17.93 11.19 32.90
CA GLN A 77 17.74 11.90 34.16
C GLN A 77 17.51 13.42 33.91
N ARG A 78 16.26 13.85 34.08
CA ARG A 78 15.70 15.23 34.11
C ARG A 78 14.90 15.66 32.86
N GLY A 79 13.70 15.08 32.72
CA GLY A 79 12.79 15.29 31.58
C GLY A 79 12.26 16.72 31.34
N TRP A 80 12.37 17.68 32.27
CA TRP A 80 11.87 19.05 32.06
C TRP A 80 12.89 20.01 31.44
N GLN A 81 14.17 19.97 31.86
CA GLN A 81 15.21 20.84 31.28
C GLN A 81 15.57 20.43 29.84
N GLN A 82 15.39 19.15 29.50
CA GLN A 82 15.62 18.62 28.15
C GLN A 82 14.56 19.12 27.16
N GLN A 83 13.29 19.20 27.58
CA GLN A 83 12.21 19.67 26.72
C GLN A 83 12.41 21.14 26.33
N GLN A 84 12.80 21.99 27.29
CA GLN A 84 13.10 23.40 27.04
C GLN A 84 14.26 23.57 26.04
N GLN A 85 15.35 22.82 26.18
CA GLN A 85 16.50 22.89 25.28
C GLN A 85 16.15 22.42 23.85
N ILE A 86 15.30 21.40 23.72
CA ILE A 86 14.81 20.92 22.41
C ILE A 86 13.87 21.95 21.78
N GLU A 87 13.00 22.59 22.55
CA GLU A 87 12.14 23.69 22.07
C GLU A 87 12.97 24.89 21.62
N GLU A 88 14.00 25.27 22.37
CA GLU A 88 14.94 26.33 22.00
C GLU A 88 15.69 26.01 20.70
N TYR A 89 16.16 24.76 20.54
CA TYR A 89 16.78 24.30 19.29
C TYR A 89 15.81 24.33 18.10
N ASN A 90 14.59 23.82 18.30
CA ASN A 90 13.55 23.84 17.25
C ASN A 90 13.21 25.27 16.83
N ASN A 91 13.04 26.18 17.80
CA ASN A 91 12.75 27.59 17.53
C ASN A 91 13.91 28.27 16.81
N PHE A 92 15.15 27.98 17.19
CA PHE A 92 16.33 28.46 16.50
C PHE A 92 16.35 27.99 15.04
N PHE A 93 16.21 26.69 14.78
CA PHE A 93 16.21 26.15 13.43
C PHE A 93 15.08 26.75 12.57
N ASN A 94 13.86 26.85 13.13
CA ASN A 94 12.72 27.44 12.43
C ASN A 94 12.89 28.94 12.16
N SER A 95 13.80 29.62 12.87
CA SER A 95 14.15 31.02 12.63
C SER A 95 15.22 31.22 11.55
N LEU A 96 15.91 30.14 11.14
CA LEU A 96 16.95 30.23 10.12
C LEU A 96 16.34 30.57 8.74
N PRO A 97 17.02 31.38 7.91
CA PRO A 97 16.56 31.67 6.56
C PRO A 97 16.56 30.39 5.70
N LEU A 98 15.36 29.89 5.41
CA LEU A 98 15.15 28.80 4.48
C LEU A 98 14.87 29.35 3.08
N LYS A 99 15.64 28.89 2.09
CA LYS A 99 15.39 29.16 0.67
C LYS A 99 15.10 27.84 -0.04
N TYR A 100 13.93 27.71 -0.64
CA TYR A 100 13.64 26.61 -1.54
C TYR A 100 14.33 26.83 -2.89
N GLU A 101 14.98 25.77 -3.39
CA GLU A 101 15.57 25.73 -4.73
C GLU A 101 14.65 25.01 -5.71
N SER A 102 13.94 23.99 -5.22
CA SER A 102 12.85 23.31 -5.93
C SER A 102 11.49 23.89 -5.53
N ARG A 103 10.76 24.44 -6.50
CA ARG A 103 9.36 24.88 -6.32
C ARG A 103 8.40 23.73 -6.10
N PHE A 104 8.68 22.61 -6.75
CA PHE A 104 7.95 21.37 -6.51
C PHE A 104 8.08 20.93 -5.05
N PHE A 105 9.30 20.93 -4.48
CA PHE A 105 9.52 20.58 -3.08
C PHE A 105 8.91 21.60 -2.11
N GLU A 106 8.96 22.90 -2.44
CA GLU A 106 8.26 23.94 -1.69
C GLU A 106 6.75 23.64 -1.61
N ALA A 107 6.11 23.30 -2.74
CA ALA A 107 4.69 22.97 -2.79
C ALA A 107 4.33 21.71 -1.98
N ILE A 108 5.22 20.71 -1.96
CA ILE A 108 5.08 19.52 -1.11
C ILE A 108 5.06 19.92 0.38
N ASN A 109 6.02 20.74 0.81
CA ASN A 109 6.10 21.19 2.20
C ASN A 109 4.90 22.05 2.60
N GLN A 110 4.48 22.98 1.75
CA GLN A 110 3.28 23.79 1.97
C GLN A 110 2.02 22.93 2.10
N SER A 111 1.89 21.88 1.29
CA SER A 111 0.76 20.95 1.38
C SER A 111 0.71 20.23 2.72
N ILE A 112 1.86 19.82 3.25
CA ILE A 112 1.96 19.21 4.58
C ILE A 112 1.67 20.22 5.69
N GLU A 113 2.17 21.45 5.60
CA GLU A 113 1.90 22.48 6.61
C GLU A 113 0.41 22.85 6.67
N LEU A 114 -0.25 22.98 5.52
CA LEU A 114 -1.63 23.43 5.42
C LEU A 114 -2.66 22.31 5.61
N ARG A 115 -2.36 21.10 5.12
CA ARG A 115 -3.32 19.99 5.04
C ARG A 115 -2.90 18.76 5.83
N ASN A 116 -1.67 18.75 6.38
CA ASN A 116 -1.10 17.61 7.10
C ASN A 116 -0.97 16.33 6.25
N TRP A 117 -1.03 16.47 4.92
CA TRP A 117 -0.99 15.37 3.96
C TRP A 117 -0.58 15.88 2.57
N VAL A 118 0.04 15.00 1.79
CA VAL A 118 0.42 15.24 0.39
C VAL A 118 0.42 13.90 -0.35
N ASP A 119 0.11 13.92 -1.64
CA ASP A 119 0.39 12.82 -2.56
C ASP A 119 1.41 13.31 -3.60
N ILE A 120 2.69 13.00 -3.36
CA ILE A 120 3.81 13.51 -4.15
C ILE A 120 3.68 13.11 -5.62
N GLU A 121 3.14 11.93 -5.92
CA GLU A 121 2.97 11.42 -7.28
C GLU A 121 1.90 12.20 -8.04
N SER A 122 0.78 12.47 -7.38
CA SER A 122 -0.30 13.29 -7.94
C SER A 122 0.12 14.75 -8.10
N GLU A 123 0.88 15.31 -7.15
CA GLU A 123 1.45 16.65 -7.26
C GLU A 123 2.42 16.73 -8.44
N TYR A 124 3.36 15.78 -8.57
CA TYR A 124 4.28 15.72 -9.72
C TYR A 124 3.54 15.70 -11.05
N TYR A 125 2.47 14.90 -11.19
CA TYR A 125 1.66 14.89 -12.41
C TYR A 125 0.95 16.23 -12.65
N ALA A 126 0.49 16.93 -11.60
CA ALA A 126 -0.08 18.26 -11.74
C ALA A 126 0.94 19.28 -12.27
N TRP A 127 2.19 19.22 -11.77
CA TRP A 127 3.27 20.06 -12.28
C TRP A 127 3.62 19.75 -13.74
N LEU A 128 3.71 18.47 -14.13
CA LEU A 128 3.89 18.08 -15.54
C LEU A 128 2.80 18.67 -16.45
N LYS A 129 1.55 18.66 -15.97
CA LYS A 129 0.42 19.25 -16.70
C LYS A 129 0.58 20.76 -16.89
N ASN A 130 1.03 21.46 -15.86
CA ASN A 130 1.25 22.91 -15.93
C ASN A 130 2.36 23.29 -16.92
N ILE A 131 3.41 22.46 -17.04
CA ILE A 131 4.50 22.68 -18.01
C ILE A 131 3.95 22.70 -19.43
N PHE A 132 3.26 21.64 -19.87
CA PHE A 132 2.80 21.59 -21.26
C PHE A 132 1.64 22.55 -21.55
N LYS A 133 0.79 22.84 -20.56
CA LYS A 133 -0.29 23.84 -20.69
C LYS A 133 0.23 25.27 -20.69
N GLN A 134 1.51 25.47 -20.32
CA GLN A 134 2.13 26.78 -20.13
C GLN A 134 1.35 27.66 -19.12
N ASP A 135 0.65 27.02 -18.17
CA ASP A 135 -0.13 27.72 -17.15
C ASP A 135 0.71 27.94 -15.90
N ARG A 136 1.14 29.18 -15.67
CA ARG A 136 1.84 29.65 -14.45
C ARG A 136 2.90 28.66 -13.93
N CYS A 137 3.68 28.07 -14.83
CA CYS A 137 4.70 27.10 -14.48
C CYS A 137 6.08 27.76 -14.49
N GLU A 138 6.85 27.60 -13.41
CA GLU A 138 8.24 28.08 -13.34
C GLU A 138 9.22 27.18 -14.11
N TYR A 139 8.79 25.97 -14.49
CA TYR A 139 9.57 25.05 -15.30
C TYR A 139 9.30 25.26 -16.79
N THR A 140 10.36 25.27 -17.60
CA THR A 140 10.26 25.40 -19.06
C THR A 140 10.08 24.06 -19.76
N ASP A 141 10.63 22.99 -19.17
CA ASP A 141 10.51 21.61 -19.62
C ASP A 141 10.50 20.66 -18.40
N PRO A 142 10.17 19.37 -18.59
CA PRO A 142 10.12 18.39 -17.51
C PRO A 142 11.47 17.97 -16.93
N VAL A 143 12.60 18.29 -17.55
CA VAL A 143 13.91 17.71 -17.18
C VAL A 143 14.26 18.06 -15.74
N GLN A 144 14.18 19.33 -15.36
CA GLN A 144 14.46 19.75 -13.99
C GLN A 144 13.47 19.13 -12.98
N LEU A 145 12.17 19.08 -13.32
CA LEU A 145 11.17 18.45 -12.45
C LEU A 145 11.44 16.95 -12.25
N ASN A 146 11.95 16.26 -13.27
CA ASN A 146 12.35 14.85 -13.19
C ASN A 146 13.56 14.65 -12.28
N GLU A 147 14.57 15.51 -12.39
CA GLU A 147 15.76 15.49 -11.52
C GLU A 147 15.38 15.73 -10.06
N GLU A 148 14.48 16.69 -9.81
CA GLU A 148 13.97 16.98 -8.46
C GLU A 148 13.15 15.81 -7.88
N LEU A 149 12.33 15.14 -8.69
CA LEU A 149 11.61 13.93 -8.25
C LEU A 149 12.59 12.78 -7.93
N ASP A 150 13.66 12.62 -8.71
CA ASP A 150 14.69 11.60 -8.46
C ASP A 150 15.46 11.87 -7.16
N LEU A 151 15.78 13.14 -6.88
CA LEU A 151 16.35 13.55 -5.59
C LEU A 151 15.42 13.24 -4.42
N ILE A 152 14.13 13.57 -4.55
CA ILE A 152 13.12 13.25 -3.52
C ILE A 152 13.00 11.73 -3.32
N LYS A 153 13.03 10.94 -4.40
CA LYS A 153 13.05 9.47 -4.33
C LYS A 153 14.28 8.95 -3.58
N GLY A 154 15.45 9.55 -3.82
CA GLY A 154 16.69 9.25 -3.10
C GLY A 154 16.56 9.49 -1.59
N TYR A 155 16.03 10.66 -1.21
CA TYR A 155 15.76 10.99 0.19
C TYR A 155 14.71 10.08 0.84
N LEU A 156 13.63 9.77 0.13
CA LEU A 156 12.61 8.84 0.59
C LEU A 156 13.21 7.45 0.85
N THR A 157 14.03 6.97 -0.08
CA THR A 157 14.73 5.69 0.04
C THR A 157 15.66 5.67 1.26
N GLY A 158 16.47 6.72 1.43
CA GLY A 158 17.35 6.86 2.59
C GLY A 158 16.59 6.92 3.92
N TYR A 159 15.50 7.69 3.96
CA TYR A 159 14.62 7.80 5.11
C TYR A 159 14.01 6.45 5.48
N LEU A 160 13.40 5.74 4.53
CA LEU A 160 12.74 4.46 4.81
C LEU A 160 13.73 3.41 5.31
N LYS A 161 14.95 3.36 4.76
CA LYS A 161 16.02 2.48 5.27
C LYS A 161 16.36 2.78 6.73
N PHE A 162 16.50 4.06 7.07
CA PHE A 162 16.80 4.49 8.43
C PHE A 162 15.64 4.22 9.39
N ALA A 163 14.43 4.65 9.03
CA ALA A 163 13.25 4.58 9.87
C ALA A 163 12.79 3.14 10.15
N LEU A 164 12.99 2.23 9.18
CA LEU A 164 12.56 0.84 9.26
C LEU A 164 13.67 -0.12 9.69
N GLN A 165 14.87 0.38 9.96
CA GLN A 165 15.99 -0.45 10.39
C GLN A 165 15.62 -1.26 11.65
N ASN A 166 15.63 -2.59 11.52
CA ASN A 166 15.24 -3.53 12.59
C ASN A 166 13.77 -3.39 13.09
N GLN A 167 12.88 -2.73 12.35
CA GLN A 167 11.46 -2.61 12.71
C GLN A 167 10.62 -3.77 12.18
N ILE A 168 10.88 -4.22 10.94
CA ILE A 168 10.11 -5.30 10.29
C ILE A 168 10.50 -6.65 10.89
N LYS A 169 9.69 -7.12 11.83
CA LYS A 169 9.91 -8.37 12.59
C LYS A 169 8.59 -9.14 12.78
N PRO A 170 8.64 -10.45 13.09
CA PRO A 170 7.45 -11.28 13.24
C PRO A 170 6.41 -10.75 14.25
N GLU A 171 6.83 -9.97 15.25
CA GLU A 171 5.93 -9.37 16.26
C GLU A 171 4.96 -8.33 15.68
N LEU A 172 5.20 -7.84 14.46
CA LEU A 172 4.26 -6.98 13.77
C LEU A 172 3.02 -7.74 13.27
N ILE A 173 3.07 -9.08 13.15
CA ILE A 173 1.94 -9.84 12.63
C ILE A 173 0.72 -9.62 13.52
N LYS A 174 -0.37 -9.15 12.91
CA LYS A 174 -1.68 -9.00 13.55
C LYS A 174 -2.55 -10.19 13.16
N ASP A 175 -2.96 -10.98 14.14
CA ASP A 175 -3.77 -12.18 13.91
C ASP A 175 -5.10 -11.90 13.20
N CYS A 176 -5.71 -10.73 13.44
CA CYS A 176 -6.93 -10.32 12.74
C CYS A 176 -6.70 -10.15 11.22
N ILE A 177 -5.57 -9.57 10.82
CA ILE A 177 -5.19 -9.43 9.41
C ILE A 177 -4.85 -10.80 8.83
N ARG A 178 -4.06 -11.61 9.54
CA ARG A 178 -3.70 -12.97 9.09
C ARG A 178 -4.94 -13.83 8.85
N THR A 179 -5.86 -13.86 9.82
CA THR A 179 -7.13 -14.60 9.72
C THR A 179 -7.94 -14.13 8.51
N THR A 180 -8.01 -12.81 8.30
CA THR A 180 -8.74 -12.22 7.17
C THR A 180 -8.14 -12.62 5.82
N ILE A 181 -6.81 -12.58 5.67
CA ILE A 181 -6.14 -12.92 4.40
C ILE A 181 -6.48 -14.34 3.95
N TYR A 182 -6.51 -15.27 4.90
CA TYR A 182 -6.72 -16.70 4.66
C TYR A 182 -8.17 -17.15 4.85
N GLU A 183 -9.15 -16.23 4.98
CA GLU A 183 -10.55 -16.60 5.20
C GLU A 183 -11.18 -17.26 3.96
N PRO A 184 -12.16 -18.17 4.10
CA PRO A 184 -12.89 -18.72 2.96
C PRO A 184 -13.69 -17.66 2.20
N PHE A 185 -14.03 -17.92 0.93
CA PHE A 185 -14.94 -17.09 0.17
C PHE A 185 -16.33 -17.06 0.80
N LYS A 186 -16.97 -15.89 0.76
CA LYS A 186 -18.36 -15.71 1.21
C LYS A 186 -19.21 -15.44 -0.02
N ALA A 187 -20.25 -16.24 -0.25
CA ALA A 187 -21.10 -16.12 -1.44
C ALA A 187 -21.72 -14.72 -1.59
N ARG A 188 -22.04 -14.06 -0.47
CA ARG A 188 -22.56 -12.68 -0.44
C ARG A 188 -21.57 -11.59 -0.91
N ASP A 189 -20.28 -11.91 -0.96
CA ASP A 189 -19.24 -10.99 -1.43
C ASP A 189 -19.08 -11.08 -2.96
N ILE A 190 -19.65 -12.10 -3.61
CA ILE A 190 -19.50 -12.38 -5.04
C ILE A 190 -20.47 -11.52 -5.86
N SER A 191 -19.98 -10.94 -6.94
CA SER A 191 -20.78 -10.13 -7.86
C SER A 191 -21.80 -10.97 -8.64
N ASN A 192 -22.82 -10.33 -9.22
CA ASN A 192 -23.79 -11.06 -10.04
C ASN A 192 -23.13 -11.62 -11.30
N GLU A 193 -22.23 -10.86 -11.94
CA GLU A 193 -21.42 -11.37 -13.08
C GLU A 193 -20.53 -12.56 -12.68
N GLY A 194 -19.98 -12.55 -11.46
CA GLY A 194 -19.09 -13.60 -10.96
C GLY A 194 -19.80 -14.86 -10.46
N LYS A 195 -21.13 -14.86 -10.35
CA LYS A 195 -21.90 -15.95 -9.71
C LYS A 195 -21.72 -17.28 -10.41
N GLU A 196 -21.76 -17.32 -11.74
CA GLU A 196 -21.57 -18.55 -12.52
C GLU A 196 -20.19 -19.16 -12.27
N ALA A 197 -19.13 -18.35 -12.36
CA ALA A 197 -17.76 -18.77 -12.09
C ALA A 197 -17.56 -19.27 -10.65
N PHE A 198 -18.21 -18.63 -9.67
CA PHE A 198 -18.17 -19.06 -8.28
C PHE A 198 -18.89 -20.40 -8.05
N LEU A 199 -20.07 -20.61 -8.65
CA LEU A 199 -20.78 -21.88 -8.55
C LEU A 199 -20.01 -23.02 -9.24
N GLN A 200 -19.37 -22.75 -10.37
CA GLN A 200 -18.48 -23.71 -11.02
C GLN A 200 -17.30 -24.07 -10.10
N PHE A 201 -16.70 -23.09 -9.41
CA PHE A 201 -15.66 -23.35 -8.42
C PHE A 201 -16.14 -24.26 -7.28
N VAL A 202 -17.34 -23.99 -6.74
CA VAL A 202 -17.96 -24.79 -5.66
C VAL A 202 -18.18 -26.23 -6.11
N ASP A 203 -18.70 -26.42 -7.32
CA ASP A 203 -18.92 -27.74 -7.93
C ASP A 203 -17.60 -28.52 -8.11
N GLU A 204 -16.60 -27.91 -8.74
CA GLU A 204 -15.27 -28.52 -8.93
C GLU A 204 -14.60 -28.89 -7.59
N ARG A 205 -14.77 -28.07 -6.55
CA ARG A 205 -14.20 -28.34 -5.22
C ARG A 205 -14.93 -29.51 -4.54
N TRP A 206 -16.24 -29.61 -4.73
CA TRP A 206 -17.05 -30.74 -4.28
C TRP A 206 -16.59 -32.04 -4.93
N GLU A 207 -16.43 -32.08 -6.25
CA GLU A 207 -15.93 -33.26 -6.97
C GLU A 207 -14.55 -33.71 -6.49
N LYS A 208 -13.63 -32.75 -6.22
CA LYS A 208 -12.30 -33.06 -5.66
C LYS A 208 -12.37 -33.63 -4.24
N ALA A 209 -13.38 -33.27 -3.45
CA ALA A 209 -13.59 -33.87 -2.13
C ALA A 209 -14.05 -35.34 -2.24
N GLU A 210 -14.73 -35.71 -3.34
CA GLU A 210 -15.17 -37.09 -3.60
C GLU A 210 -14.05 -38.01 -4.10
N ASN A 211 -13.00 -37.44 -4.70
CA ASN A 211 -11.87 -38.23 -5.18
C ASN A 211 -11.14 -38.92 -3.99
N LYS A 212 -10.84 -40.20 -4.14
CA LYS A 212 -10.14 -41.01 -3.13
C LYS A 212 -8.63 -40.72 -3.05
N GLU A 213 -8.08 -39.97 -4.00
CA GLU A 213 -6.69 -39.55 -3.95
C GLU A 213 -6.48 -38.41 -2.94
N ASN A 214 -5.94 -38.76 -1.79
CA ASN A 214 -5.77 -37.85 -0.67
C ASN A 214 -4.54 -36.93 -0.78
N THR A 215 -3.65 -37.16 -1.75
CA THR A 215 -2.38 -36.42 -1.88
C THR A 215 -2.61 -34.93 -2.17
N GLU A 216 -3.55 -34.59 -3.05
CA GLU A 216 -3.85 -33.19 -3.37
C GLU A 216 -4.41 -32.44 -2.16
N ARG A 217 -5.34 -33.06 -1.41
CA ARG A 217 -5.90 -32.46 -0.17
C ARG A 217 -4.86 -32.38 0.95
N CYS A 218 -3.91 -33.32 1.00
CA CYS A 218 -2.77 -33.25 1.92
C CYS A 218 -1.85 -32.05 1.60
N ILE A 219 -1.57 -31.79 0.32
CA ILE A 219 -0.81 -30.61 -0.10
C ILE A 219 -1.60 -29.33 0.21
N PHE A 220 -2.90 -29.33 -0.10
CA PHE A 220 -3.79 -28.18 0.11
C PHE A 220 -3.94 -27.80 1.59
N SER A 221 -4.13 -28.78 2.48
CA SER A 221 -4.22 -28.52 3.93
C SER A 221 -2.93 -27.89 4.47
N ARG A 222 -1.77 -28.43 4.11
CA ARG A 222 -0.46 -27.87 4.52
C ARG A 222 -0.25 -26.45 4.03
N LYS A 223 -0.65 -26.15 2.79
CA LYS A 223 -0.56 -24.81 2.19
C LYS A 223 -1.24 -23.74 3.03
N TYR A 224 -2.32 -24.10 3.72
CA TYR A 224 -3.09 -23.21 4.58
C TYR A 224 -2.79 -23.42 6.08
N GLY A 225 -1.81 -24.25 6.44
CA GLY A 225 -1.46 -24.54 7.83
C GLY A 225 -2.45 -25.45 8.57
N TYR A 226 -3.36 -26.12 7.85
CA TYR A 226 -4.30 -27.07 8.45
C TYR A 226 -3.66 -28.43 8.66
N SER A 227 -4.03 -29.07 9.76
CA SER A 227 -3.82 -30.51 9.96
C SER A 227 -4.65 -31.28 8.92
N PHE A 228 -3.97 -32.09 8.09
CA PHE A 228 -4.63 -32.92 7.10
C PHE A 228 -5.70 -33.82 7.72
N ARG A 229 -5.43 -34.38 8.90
CA ARG A 229 -6.36 -35.27 9.60
C ARG A 229 -7.64 -34.54 10.04
N ASP A 230 -7.50 -33.31 10.51
CA ASP A 230 -8.63 -32.54 11.03
C ASP A 230 -9.49 -32.06 9.84
N MET A 231 -8.86 -31.55 8.78
CA MET A 231 -9.56 -31.17 7.54
C MET A 231 -10.32 -32.35 6.91
N GLU A 232 -9.74 -33.56 6.83
CA GLU A 232 -10.46 -34.73 6.32
C GLU A 232 -11.64 -35.13 7.24
N SER A 233 -11.47 -34.98 8.56
CA SER A 233 -12.53 -35.30 9.52
C SER A 233 -13.72 -34.35 9.35
N ASP A 234 -13.46 -33.06 9.12
CA ASP A 234 -14.48 -32.03 8.87
C ASP A 234 -15.21 -32.30 7.55
N ILE A 235 -14.48 -32.66 6.48
CA ILE A 235 -15.05 -33.04 5.18
C ILE A 235 -15.97 -34.25 5.33
N GLU A 236 -15.51 -35.33 5.97
CA GLU A 236 -16.31 -36.56 6.16
C GLU A 236 -17.54 -36.34 7.03
N TYR A 237 -17.44 -35.47 8.05
CA TYR A 237 -18.59 -35.07 8.85
C TYR A 237 -19.60 -34.28 8.01
N TYR A 238 -19.13 -33.29 7.25
CA TYR A 238 -19.98 -32.44 6.41
C TYR A 238 -20.71 -33.21 5.31
N LYS A 239 -20.07 -34.23 4.72
CA LYS A 239 -20.73 -35.14 3.76
C LYS A 239 -21.93 -35.86 4.38
N LYS A 240 -21.85 -36.27 5.64
CA LYS A 240 -22.99 -36.90 6.35
C LYS A 240 -24.12 -35.90 6.56
N VAL A 241 -23.80 -34.68 6.99
CA VAL A 241 -24.79 -33.61 7.23
C VAL A 241 -25.52 -33.23 5.94
N THR A 242 -24.81 -33.21 4.81
CA THR A 242 -25.37 -32.87 3.49
C THR A 242 -26.00 -34.05 2.75
N ASN A 243 -26.05 -35.24 3.35
CA ASN A 243 -26.43 -36.51 2.69
C ASN A 243 -25.60 -36.79 1.42
N ASN A 244 -24.39 -36.25 1.35
CA ASN A 244 -23.51 -36.28 0.19
C ASN A 244 -24.16 -35.75 -1.11
N LEU A 245 -25.01 -34.73 -1.00
CA LEU A 245 -25.70 -34.11 -2.13
C LEU A 245 -25.16 -32.70 -2.41
N LEU A 246 -24.67 -32.49 -3.64
CA LEU A 246 -24.20 -31.18 -4.12
C LEU A 246 -25.28 -30.09 -3.98
N SER A 247 -26.55 -30.41 -4.23
CA SER A 247 -27.65 -29.45 -4.08
C SER A 247 -27.78 -28.89 -2.66
N ASN A 248 -27.52 -29.73 -1.65
CA ASN A 248 -27.52 -29.31 -0.25
C ASN A 248 -26.29 -28.45 0.05
N HIS A 249 -25.13 -28.80 -0.50
CA HIS A 249 -23.93 -27.98 -0.38
C HIS A 249 -24.12 -26.59 -0.99
N ILE A 250 -24.63 -26.49 -2.22
CA ILE A 250 -24.93 -25.21 -2.88
C ILE A 250 -25.91 -24.38 -2.06
N THR A 251 -26.97 -25.02 -1.54
CA THR A 251 -27.95 -24.33 -0.68
C THR A 251 -27.29 -23.77 0.58
N ASN A 252 -26.39 -24.52 1.23
CA ASN A 252 -25.65 -24.06 2.41
C ASN A 252 -24.72 -22.88 2.08
N VAL A 253 -24.03 -22.94 0.94
CA VAL A 253 -23.17 -21.85 0.45
C VAL A 253 -23.96 -20.56 0.21
N GLU A 254 -25.16 -20.65 -0.38
CA GLU A 254 -25.98 -19.48 -0.70
C GLU A 254 -26.73 -18.89 0.50
N THR A 255 -27.29 -19.73 1.38
CA THR A 255 -28.20 -19.29 2.45
C THR A 255 -27.51 -18.90 3.75
N THR A 256 -26.20 -19.13 3.87
CA THR A 256 -25.40 -18.84 5.07
C THR A 256 -26.00 -19.43 6.36
N PRO A 257 -26.12 -20.76 6.49
CA PRO A 257 -25.88 -21.35 7.82
C PRO A 257 -25.15 -22.70 7.80
N THR A 258 -24.40 -22.96 8.89
CA THR A 258 -23.64 -24.17 9.31
C THR A 258 -22.21 -24.33 8.81
N ASP A 259 -21.41 -25.02 9.63
CA ASP A 259 -19.96 -25.25 9.54
C ASP A 259 -19.55 -25.93 8.23
N ILE A 260 -19.55 -25.17 7.12
CA ILE A 260 -18.94 -25.61 5.86
C ILE A 260 -17.43 -25.72 6.12
N PRO A 261 -16.81 -26.88 5.91
CA PRO A 261 -15.36 -27.00 6.06
C PRO A 261 -14.64 -26.02 5.14
N ASP A 262 -13.65 -25.31 5.66
CA ASP A 262 -12.92 -24.27 4.94
C ASP A 262 -12.38 -24.77 3.59
N TYR A 263 -12.01 -26.05 3.49
CA TYR A 263 -11.60 -26.71 2.25
C TYR A 263 -12.49 -26.38 1.04
N TYR A 264 -13.81 -26.31 1.23
CA TYR A 264 -14.76 -26.09 0.15
C TYR A 264 -14.72 -24.66 -0.41
N LEU A 265 -14.26 -23.70 0.38
CA LEU A 265 -14.38 -22.27 0.09
C LEU A 265 -13.04 -21.52 0.17
N LEU A 266 -11.95 -22.18 0.53
CA LEU A 266 -10.62 -21.59 0.49
C LEU A 266 -10.16 -21.36 -0.96
N PRO A 267 -9.43 -20.25 -1.22
CA PRO A 267 -8.83 -20.00 -2.52
C PRO A 267 -7.88 -21.13 -2.97
N ASP A 268 -7.68 -21.28 -4.28
CA ASP A 268 -6.65 -22.16 -4.81
C ASP A 268 -5.26 -21.51 -4.73
N GLN A 269 -5.19 -20.20 -4.98
CA GLN A 269 -3.96 -19.41 -4.90
C GLN A 269 -4.25 -18.03 -4.31
N ILE A 270 -3.28 -17.51 -3.55
CA ILE A 270 -3.27 -16.16 -3.01
C ILE A 270 -2.04 -15.44 -3.55
N LEU A 271 -2.27 -14.27 -4.16
CA LEU A 271 -1.24 -13.34 -4.58
C LEU A 271 -1.26 -12.12 -3.67
N PHE A 272 -0.15 -11.85 -3.01
CA PHE A 272 0.09 -10.59 -2.32
C PHE A 272 0.63 -9.60 -3.35
N LEU A 273 -0.20 -8.65 -3.76
CA LEU A 273 0.20 -7.57 -4.65
C LEU A 273 0.57 -6.36 -3.80
N ASN A 274 1.87 -6.20 -3.56
CA ASN A 274 2.42 -5.22 -2.65
C ASN A 274 2.90 -3.97 -3.41
N PHE A 275 2.27 -2.84 -3.12
CA PHE A 275 2.64 -1.52 -3.65
C PHE A 275 3.62 -0.78 -2.73
N ASN A 276 3.88 -1.30 -1.53
CA ASN A 276 4.86 -0.72 -0.61
C ASN A 276 6.27 -1.10 -1.04
N TYR A 277 7.20 -0.19 -0.82
CA TYR A 277 8.63 -0.46 -0.96
C TYR A 277 9.19 -1.34 0.17
N THR A 278 8.39 -1.57 1.21
CA THR A 278 8.74 -2.34 2.41
C THR A 278 8.32 -3.81 2.28
N ARG A 279 8.87 -4.64 3.18
CA ARG A 279 8.61 -6.09 3.26
C ARG A 279 7.65 -6.50 4.38
N THR A 280 6.78 -5.59 4.83
CA THR A 280 5.80 -5.88 5.89
C THR A 280 4.82 -6.98 5.46
N ALA A 281 4.41 -6.98 4.19
CA ALA A 281 3.52 -7.99 3.61
C ALA A 281 4.12 -9.40 3.65
N ASP A 282 5.44 -9.53 3.49
CA ASP A 282 6.17 -10.80 3.48
C ASP A 282 5.99 -11.58 4.78
N LEU A 283 5.81 -10.87 5.91
CA LEU A 283 5.57 -11.47 7.22
C LEU A 283 4.29 -12.32 7.28
N TYR A 284 3.33 -12.04 6.39
CA TYR A 284 2.04 -12.72 6.34
C TYR A 284 2.04 -13.98 5.46
N ILE A 285 3.14 -14.27 4.78
CA ILE A 285 3.27 -15.44 3.90
C ILE A 285 3.95 -16.56 4.69
N ASP A 286 3.27 -17.70 4.77
CA ASP A 286 3.88 -18.88 5.40
C ASP A 286 5.01 -19.41 4.51
N LYS A 287 6.15 -19.77 5.12
CA LYS A 287 7.34 -20.27 4.40
C LYS A 287 7.07 -21.59 3.69
N ASP A 288 6.13 -22.37 4.24
CA ASP A 288 5.72 -23.65 3.68
C ASP A 288 4.58 -23.51 2.65
N SER A 289 4.05 -22.30 2.45
CA SER A 289 3.03 -22.03 1.44
C SER A 289 3.66 -21.77 0.06
N ASP A 290 2.95 -22.17 -1.00
CA ASP A 290 3.32 -21.86 -2.39
C ASP A 290 2.79 -20.48 -2.84
N PHE A 291 2.14 -19.72 -1.95
CA PHE A 291 1.64 -18.37 -2.22
C PHE A 291 2.75 -17.42 -2.65
N LYS A 292 2.36 -16.42 -3.44
CA LYS A 292 3.33 -15.52 -4.09
C LYS A 292 3.13 -14.09 -3.60
N ILE A 293 4.25 -13.39 -3.47
CA ILE A 293 4.29 -11.94 -3.37
C ILE A 293 4.81 -11.34 -4.67
N ASN A 294 4.26 -10.20 -5.02
CA ASN A 294 4.65 -9.38 -6.14
C ASN A 294 4.80 -7.93 -5.65
N HIS A 295 6.05 -7.48 -5.52
CA HIS A 295 6.38 -6.09 -5.17
C HIS A 295 6.35 -5.25 -6.44
N ILE A 296 5.15 -4.83 -6.83
CA ILE A 296 4.89 -4.24 -8.15
C ILE A 296 5.54 -2.86 -8.32
N HIS A 297 5.81 -2.17 -7.22
CA HIS A 297 6.49 -0.88 -7.17
C HIS A 297 7.98 -0.98 -6.81
N GLY A 298 8.54 -2.19 -6.82
CA GLY A 298 9.91 -2.39 -6.37
C GLY A 298 10.05 -2.54 -4.87
N GLU A 299 11.29 -2.71 -4.42
CA GLU A 299 11.65 -2.96 -3.04
C GLU A 299 12.83 -2.08 -2.63
N LEU A 300 12.86 -1.70 -1.33
CA LEU A 300 14.04 -1.15 -0.71
C LEU A 300 15.21 -2.15 -0.80
N ASP A 301 16.40 -1.65 -1.13
CA ASP A 301 17.64 -2.43 -1.21
C ASP A 301 17.62 -3.60 -2.22
N ASN A 302 16.85 -3.47 -3.31
CA ASN A 302 16.82 -4.46 -4.38
C ASN A 302 17.11 -3.85 -5.76
N ASP A 303 18.37 -3.90 -6.21
CA ASP A 303 18.77 -3.39 -7.52
C ASP A 303 18.10 -4.12 -8.70
N ARG A 304 17.57 -5.35 -8.50
CA ARG A 304 16.86 -6.11 -9.53
C ARG A 304 15.36 -5.78 -9.59
N ASN A 305 14.85 -5.09 -8.57
CA ASN A 305 13.47 -4.66 -8.49
C ASN A 305 13.44 -3.26 -7.83
N PRO A 306 14.03 -2.25 -8.49
CA PRO A 306 14.19 -0.91 -7.91
C PRO A 306 12.85 -0.23 -7.72
N ILE A 307 12.83 0.76 -6.83
CA ILE A 307 11.63 1.56 -6.52
C ILE A 307 11.12 2.28 -7.78
N ILE A 308 9.84 2.05 -8.08
CA ILE A 308 9.07 2.75 -9.10
C ILE A 308 8.26 3.84 -8.39
N PHE A 309 8.67 5.09 -8.59
CA PHE A 309 8.04 6.27 -7.99
C PHE A 309 7.67 7.26 -9.09
N GLY A 310 6.39 7.64 -9.19
CA GLY A 310 5.90 8.41 -10.32
C GLY A 310 4.39 8.34 -10.49
N TYR A 311 3.85 8.54 -11.68
CA TYR A 311 2.40 8.53 -11.89
C TYR A 311 1.97 7.49 -12.94
N GLY A 312 0.72 7.05 -12.89
CA GLY A 312 0.21 5.92 -13.66
C GLY A 312 -1.26 6.04 -14.02
N ASP A 313 -1.71 7.25 -14.39
CA ASP A 313 -3.05 7.49 -14.95
C ASP A 313 -2.96 7.75 -16.46
N GLU A 314 -2.97 6.67 -17.25
CA GLU A 314 -2.99 6.77 -18.73
C GLU A 314 -4.40 7.07 -19.28
N MET A 315 -5.42 7.00 -18.42
CA MET A 315 -6.81 7.24 -18.78
C MET A 315 -7.18 8.72 -18.76
N ASP A 316 -6.36 9.54 -18.10
CA ASP A 316 -6.49 10.99 -18.05
C ASP A 316 -6.32 11.63 -19.45
N GLU A 317 -7.13 12.64 -19.77
CA GLU A 317 -7.11 13.28 -21.09
C GLU A 317 -5.80 14.05 -21.35
N ASP A 318 -5.20 14.62 -20.30
CA ASP A 318 -3.93 15.33 -20.41
C ASP A 318 -2.79 14.33 -20.71
N TYR A 319 -2.89 13.08 -20.28
CA TYR A 319 -1.91 12.04 -20.61
C TYR A 319 -1.80 11.81 -22.12
N LYS A 320 -2.95 11.74 -22.81
CA LYS A 320 -2.98 11.60 -24.27
C LYS A 320 -2.30 12.79 -24.95
N THR A 321 -2.49 13.98 -24.40
CA THR A 321 -1.83 15.19 -24.90
C THR A 321 -0.32 15.11 -24.70
N ILE A 322 0.12 14.75 -23.49
CA ILE A 322 1.54 14.53 -23.14
C ILE A 322 2.18 13.50 -24.09
N SER A 323 1.55 12.35 -24.31
CA SER A 323 2.06 11.31 -25.19
C SER A 323 2.23 11.78 -26.65
N ASN A 324 1.41 12.73 -27.10
CA ASN A 324 1.47 13.27 -28.46
C ASN A 324 2.52 14.37 -28.64
N LEU A 325 3.13 14.89 -27.56
CA LEU A 325 4.20 15.88 -27.64
C LEU A 325 5.50 15.31 -28.26
N ASN A 326 5.63 13.97 -28.30
CA ASN A 326 6.82 13.27 -28.81
C ASN A 326 8.12 13.70 -28.11
N ASP A 327 8.01 14.03 -26.81
CA ASP A 327 9.13 14.30 -25.93
C ASP A 327 9.12 13.29 -24.77
N ASN A 328 10.16 12.46 -24.73
CA ASN A 328 10.30 11.40 -23.74
C ASN A 328 10.53 11.94 -22.31
N SER A 329 10.93 13.20 -22.16
CA SER A 329 11.14 13.81 -20.85
C SER A 329 9.86 13.77 -19.99
N TYR A 330 8.69 13.99 -20.61
CA TYR A 330 7.38 13.87 -19.94
C TYR A 330 7.03 12.44 -19.54
N LEU A 331 7.61 11.45 -20.20
CA LEU A 331 7.29 10.03 -19.99
C LEU A 331 8.23 9.35 -18.98
N THR A 332 9.25 10.07 -18.50
CA THR A 332 10.34 9.54 -17.67
C THR A 332 9.84 8.81 -16.41
N ASN A 333 8.84 9.36 -15.72
CA ASN A 333 8.35 8.82 -14.45
C ASN A 333 6.93 8.25 -14.57
N ILE A 334 6.56 7.72 -15.74
CA ILE A 334 5.33 6.96 -15.91
C ILE A 334 5.52 5.52 -15.42
N LYS A 335 4.71 5.10 -14.45
CA LYS A 335 4.81 3.76 -13.83
C LYS A 335 4.60 2.63 -14.82
N SER A 336 3.65 2.75 -15.75
CA SER A 336 3.34 1.70 -16.73
C SER A 336 4.53 1.34 -17.63
N ILE A 337 5.37 2.33 -17.96
CA ILE A 337 6.63 2.12 -18.70
C ILE A 337 7.64 1.44 -17.78
N ARG A 338 7.80 1.92 -16.54
CA ARG A 338 8.73 1.36 -15.55
C ARG A 338 8.39 -0.08 -15.16
N TYR A 339 7.12 -0.49 -15.22
CA TYR A 339 6.71 -1.88 -15.00
C TYR A 339 7.31 -2.87 -16.01
N LEU A 340 7.84 -2.41 -17.15
CA LEU A 340 8.54 -3.24 -18.13
C LEU A 340 10.00 -3.51 -17.74
N GLU A 341 10.54 -2.83 -16.72
CA GLU A 341 11.91 -3.04 -16.24
C GLU A 341 12.07 -4.38 -15.48
N THR A 342 10.95 -4.98 -15.04
CA THR A 342 10.94 -6.27 -14.34
C THR A 342 9.82 -7.19 -14.85
N ASP A 343 9.86 -8.49 -14.51
CA ASP A 343 8.81 -9.45 -14.88
C ASP A 343 7.55 -9.35 -14.00
N ASN A 344 7.52 -8.44 -13.02
CA ASN A 344 6.47 -8.36 -12.01
C ASN A 344 5.09 -8.10 -12.59
N TYR A 345 4.96 -7.15 -13.52
CA TYR A 345 3.68 -6.87 -14.18
C TYR A 345 3.22 -8.03 -15.06
N ARG A 346 4.14 -8.67 -15.79
CA ARG A 346 3.82 -9.86 -16.59
C ARG A 346 3.37 -11.05 -15.73
N ARG A 347 3.98 -11.25 -14.56
CA ARG A 347 3.55 -12.26 -13.57
C ARG A 347 2.16 -11.96 -13.02
N LEU A 348 1.84 -10.69 -12.80
CA LEU A 348 0.49 -10.26 -12.40
C LEU A 348 -0.53 -10.59 -13.49
N LEU A 349 -0.26 -10.25 -14.75
CA LEU A 349 -1.14 -10.58 -15.88
C LEU A 349 -1.39 -12.10 -15.98
N ARG A 350 -0.33 -12.91 -15.90
CA ARG A 350 -0.45 -14.38 -15.88
C ARG A 350 -1.33 -14.89 -14.73
N PHE A 351 -1.27 -14.24 -13.56
CA PHE A 351 -2.08 -14.63 -12.41
C PHE A 351 -3.57 -14.32 -12.64
N ILE A 352 -3.90 -13.10 -13.08
CA ILE A 352 -5.30 -12.68 -13.30
C ILE A 352 -5.96 -13.42 -14.47
N ASP A 353 -5.18 -13.86 -15.46
CA ASP A 353 -5.65 -14.68 -16.57
C ASP A 353 -5.89 -16.15 -16.18
N SER A 354 -5.27 -16.65 -15.11
CA SER A 354 -5.25 -18.08 -14.77
C SER A 354 -6.56 -18.65 -14.25
N ALA A 355 -7.35 -17.86 -13.51
CA ALA A 355 -8.62 -18.27 -12.92
C ALA A 355 -9.44 -17.04 -12.47
N PRO A 356 -10.76 -17.18 -12.21
CA PRO A 356 -11.56 -16.22 -11.47
C PRO A 356 -10.92 -15.83 -10.14
N TYR A 357 -11.04 -14.57 -9.72
CA TYR A 357 -10.42 -14.09 -8.49
C TYR A 357 -11.20 -13.00 -7.75
N GLN A 358 -11.00 -12.95 -6.44
CA GLN A 358 -11.47 -11.88 -5.54
C GLN A 358 -10.29 -11.00 -5.12
N ILE A 359 -10.52 -9.68 -5.00
CA ILE A 359 -9.54 -8.73 -4.49
C ILE A 359 -9.93 -8.31 -3.07
N TYR A 360 -8.98 -8.40 -2.13
CA TYR A 360 -9.05 -7.71 -0.83
C TYR A 360 -8.13 -6.50 -0.86
N ILE A 361 -8.68 -5.32 -0.59
CA ILE A 361 -7.90 -4.08 -0.52
C ILE A 361 -7.55 -3.81 0.93
N MET A 362 -6.25 -3.81 1.24
CA MET A 362 -5.72 -3.60 2.59
C MET A 362 -4.70 -2.47 2.58
N GLY A 363 -5.10 -1.30 3.07
CA GLY A 363 -4.18 -0.17 3.20
C GLY A 363 -3.76 0.52 1.91
N HIS A 364 -4.31 0.15 0.77
CA HIS A 364 -4.11 0.88 -0.48
C HIS A 364 -5.09 2.06 -0.59
N SER A 365 -4.62 3.22 -1.02
CA SER A 365 -5.46 4.41 -1.20
C SER A 365 -6.38 4.32 -2.42
N CYS A 366 -6.00 3.48 -3.39
CA CYS A 366 -6.62 3.38 -4.72
C CYS A 366 -6.65 4.72 -5.47
N GLY A 367 -5.64 5.56 -5.20
CA GLY A 367 -5.47 6.85 -5.84
C GLY A 367 -5.18 6.75 -7.34
N ASN A 368 -5.25 7.89 -8.01
CA ASN A 368 -5.12 7.94 -9.47
C ASN A 368 -3.69 7.60 -9.95
N SER A 369 -2.67 7.74 -9.10
CA SER A 369 -1.29 7.41 -9.47
C SER A 369 -1.08 5.95 -9.88
N ASP A 370 -2.01 5.05 -9.53
CA ASP A 370 -1.98 3.61 -9.89
C ASP A 370 -3.14 3.20 -10.82
N ARG A 371 -3.87 4.17 -11.37
CA ARG A 371 -5.17 3.95 -12.00
C ARG A 371 -5.14 2.97 -13.16
N THR A 372 -4.15 3.05 -14.03
CA THR A 372 -4.03 2.13 -15.18
C THR A 372 -3.94 0.67 -14.72
N LEU A 373 -3.14 0.40 -13.68
CA LEU A 373 -2.99 -0.94 -13.15
C LEU A 373 -4.25 -1.39 -12.40
N LEU A 374 -4.80 -0.54 -11.54
CA LEU A 374 -6.01 -0.87 -10.78
C LEU A 374 -7.20 -1.13 -11.71
N ASN A 375 -7.38 -0.32 -12.76
CA ASN A 375 -8.41 -0.56 -13.76
C ASN A 375 -8.25 -1.94 -14.43
N THR A 376 -7.01 -2.30 -14.80
CA THR A 376 -6.71 -3.61 -15.39
C THR A 376 -7.17 -4.74 -14.47
N LEU A 377 -6.98 -4.61 -13.16
CA LEU A 377 -7.41 -5.62 -12.18
C LEU A 377 -8.92 -5.61 -11.95
N PHE A 378 -9.51 -4.43 -11.80
CA PHE A 378 -10.89 -4.24 -11.36
C PHE A 378 -11.90 -4.55 -12.46
N GLU A 379 -11.58 -4.23 -13.72
CA GLU A 379 -12.46 -4.48 -14.88
C GLU A 379 -12.13 -5.77 -15.63
N HIS A 380 -11.12 -6.53 -15.18
CA HIS A 380 -10.79 -7.83 -15.75
C HIS A 380 -11.99 -8.77 -15.74
N LYS A 381 -12.14 -9.60 -16.78
CA LYS A 381 -13.26 -10.57 -16.90
C LYS A 381 -13.30 -11.59 -15.77
N ASN A 382 -12.14 -11.92 -15.18
CA ASN A 382 -12.03 -12.89 -14.09
C ASN A 382 -12.19 -12.26 -12.70
N CYS A 383 -12.30 -10.93 -12.57
CA CYS A 383 -12.51 -10.28 -11.29
C CYS A 383 -13.98 -10.42 -10.86
N VAL A 384 -14.22 -11.20 -9.80
CA VAL A 384 -15.58 -11.52 -9.34
C VAL A 384 -16.04 -10.70 -8.13
N SER A 385 -15.13 -9.99 -7.45
CA SER A 385 -15.41 -9.30 -6.19
C SER A 385 -14.23 -8.42 -5.77
N ILE A 386 -14.50 -7.25 -5.21
CA ILE A 386 -13.53 -6.32 -4.64
C ILE A 386 -14.02 -5.91 -3.26
N LYS A 387 -13.33 -6.36 -2.22
CA LYS A 387 -13.69 -6.12 -0.83
C LYS A 387 -12.72 -5.15 -0.16
N PRO A 388 -13.15 -3.92 0.13
CA PRO A 388 -12.33 -2.96 0.86
C PRO A 388 -12.30 -3.25 2.37
N TYR A 389 -11.09 -3.30 2.94
CA TYR A 389 -10.86 -3.28 4.38
C TYR A 389 -10.43 -1.87 4.79
N TYR A 390 -11.33 -1.15 5.45
CA TYR A 390 -11.19 0.27 5.72
C TYR A 390 -10.49 0.54 7.05
N TYR A 391 -10.01 1.76 7.25
CA TYR A 391 -9.51 2.23 8.55
C TYR A 391 -10.64 2.78 9.38
N GLU A 392 -10.50 2.57 10.66
CA GLU A 392 -11.40 3.08 11.66
C GLU A 392 -10.59 3.74 12.78
N TRP A 393 -11.10 4.83 13.31
CA TRP A 393 -10.49 5.56 14.41
C TRP A 393 -11.56 6.21 15.29
N ILE A 394 -11.13 6.71 16.44
CA ILE A 394 -11.95 7.57 17.30
C ILE A 394 -11.52 9.00 17.03
N ASP A 395 -12.47 9.85 16.61
CA ASP A 395 -12.20 11.26 16.34
C ASP A 395 -12.06 12.08 17.64
N ASP A 396 -11.75 13.37 17.50
CA ASP A 396 -11.58 14.29 18.63
C ASP A 396 -12.85 14.41 19.51
N ASN A 397 -14.03 14.13 18.93
CA ASN A 397 -15.31 14.13 19.62
C ASN A 397 -15.65 12.77 20.26
N ARG A 398 -14.72 11.82 20.24
CA ARG A 398 -14.88 10.44 20.72
C ARG A 398 -15.92 9.63 19.95
N VAL A 399 -16.16 9.98 18.69
CA VAL A 399 -17.06 9.27 17.78
C VAL A 399 -16.24 8.33 16.89
N ARG A 400 -16.78 7.13 16.65
CA ARG A 400 -16.20 6.15 15.71
C ARG A 400 -16.35 6.70 14.29
N ALA A 401 -15.22 6.93 13.63
CA ALA A 401 -15.13 7.39 12.24
C ALA A 401 -14.38 6.35 11.40
N ASP A 402 -14.60 6.38 10.09
CA ASP A 402 -13.93 5.50 9.13
C ASP A 402 -13.67 6.16 7.79
N ASN A 403 -12.74 5.59 7.00
CA ASN A 403 -12.41 6.08 5.67
C ASN A 403 -13.08 5.30 4.53
N TYR A 404 -14.13 4.51 4.80
CA TYR A 404 -14.72 3.64 3.77
C TYR A 404 -15.22 4.44 2.56
N ILE A 405 -15.89 5.57 2.79
CA ILE A 405 -16.46 6.39 1.69
C ILE A 405 -15.36 6.95 0.80
N GLU A 406 -14.28 7.47 1.38
CA GLU A 406 -13.13 7.98 0.63
C GLU A 406 -12.48 6.86 -0.20
N LEU A 407 -12.27 5.68 0.41
CA LEU A 407 -11.71 4.52 -0.28
C LEU A 407 -12.58 4.09 -1.46
N VAL A 408 -13.91 4.03 -1.30
CA VAL A 408 -14.83 3.66 -2.39
C VAL A 408 -14.89 4.74 -3.48
N GLN A 409 -14.81 6.01 -3.12
CA GLN A 409 -14.68 7.09 -4.11
C GLN A 409 -13.40 6.91 -4.95
N ASN A 410 -12.28 6.61 -4.31
CA ASN A 410 -11.03 6.33 -5.02
C ASN A 410 -11.16 5.09 -5.90
N ILE A 411 -11.70 3.98 -5.40
CA ILE A 411 -12.00 2.78 -6.20
C ILE A 411 -12.84 3.12 -7.43
N SER A 412 -13.90 3.94 -7.29
CA SER A 412 -14.78 4.31 -8.40
C SER A 412 -14.05 5.02 -9.55
N ARG A 413 -13.02 5.82 -9.26
CA ARG A 413 -12.22 6.51 -10.30
C ARG A 413 -11.43 5.51 -11.17
N ASN A 414 -11.19 4.31 -10.67
CA ASN A 414 -10.48 3.25 -11.38
C ASN A 414 -11.39 2.41 -12.31
N PHE A 415 -12.67 2.75 -12.43
CA PHE A 415 -13.61 2.10 -13.35
C PHE A 415 -14.00 3.04 -14.50
N ASN A 416 -14.13 2.47 -15.69
CA ASN A 416 -14.81 3.09 -16.82
C ASN A 416 -16.30 2.74 -16.82
N ASP A 417 -16.65 1.55 -16.30
CA ASP A 417 -18.02 1.06 -16.21
C ASP A 417 -18.53 1.09 -14.76
N MET A 418 -19.40 2.06 -14.48
CA MET A 418 -20.00 2.22 -13.15
C MET A 418 -20.99 1.11 -12.78
N GLN A 419 -21.55 0.38 -13.76
CA GLN A 419 -22.40 -0.77 -13.46
C GLN A 419 -21.53 -1.92 -12.94
N LYS A 420 -20.40 -2.21 -13.60
CA LYS A 420 -19.41 -3.18 -13.10
C LYS A 420 -18.86 -2.81 -11.73
N MET A 421 -18.59 -1.53 -11.49
CA MET A 421 -18.16 -1.06 -10.17
C MET A 421 -19.17 -1.44 -9.08
N ARG A 422 -20.45 -1.11 -9.29
CA ARG A 422 -21.51 -1.41 -8.31
C ARG A 422 -21.79 -2.89 -8.14
N ASP A 423 -21.53 -3.70 -9.18
CA ASP A 423 -21.67 -5.16 -9.10
C ASP A 423 -20.52 -5.78 -8.29
N ARG A 424 -19.27 -5.36 -8.54
CA ARG A 424 -18.06 -6.00 -8.00
C ARG A 424 -17.63 -5.49 -6.63
N VAL A 425 -17.86 -4.22 -6.33
CA VAL A 425 -17.44 -3.63 -5.04
C VAL A 425 -18.41 -4.06 -3.95
N VAL A 426 -17.88 -4.79 -2.97
CA VAL A 426 -18.66 -5.36 -1.86
C VAL A 426 -19.28 -4.25 -1.02
N ASN A 427 -20.54 -4.44 -0.61
CA ASN A 427 -21.26 -3.49 0.24
C ASN A 427 -20.57 -3.30 1.59
N LYS A 428 -20.60 -2.06 2.14
CA LYS A 428 -20.05 -1.74 3.47
C LYS A 428 -20.54 -2.69 4.55
N SER A 429 -21.81 -3.11 4.50
CA SER A 429 -22.39 -4.04 5.50
C SER A 429 -21.73 -5.41 5.53
N TYR A 430 -20.99 -5.79 4.49
CA TYR A 430 -20.22 -7.04 4.41
C TYR A 430 -18.71 -6.81 4.50
N CYS A 431 -18.28 -5.55 4.59
CA CYS A 431 -16.90 -5.15 4.82
C CYS A 431 -16.61 -5.00 6.31
N GLN A 432 -15.34 -4.96 6.68
CA GLN A 432 -14.90 -4.79 8.06
C GLN A 432 -13.63 -3.93 8.09
N PRO A 433 -13.31 -3.31 9.24
CA PRO A 433 -12.06 -2.56 9.36
C PRO A 433 -10.85 -3.49 9.23
N LEU A 434 -9.75 -2.98 8.66
CA LEU A 434 -8.49 -3.72 8.54
C LEU A 434 -7.94 -4.10 9.92
N THR A 435 -8.01 -3.16 10.88
CA THR A 435 -7.71 -3.39 12.29
C THR A 435 -8.81 -2.77 13.14
N PRO A 436 -9.58 -3.57 13.90
CA PRO A 436 -10.61 -3.05 14.81
C PRO A 436 -10.00 -2.15 15.90
N VAL A 437 -10.65 -1.02 16.20
CA VAL A 437 -10.16 -0.05 17.20
C VAL A 437 -10.25 -0.58 18.64
N ASN A 438 -11.14 -1.54 18.89
CA ASN A 438 -11.29 -2.21 20.19
C ASN A 438 -11.41 -3.71 19.93
N GLY A 439 -10.47 -4.51 20.47
CA GLY A 439 -10.31 -5.92 20.13
C GLY A 439 -11.59 -6.76 20.22
N GLN A 440 -12.20 -7.03 19.08
CA GLN A 440 -12.66 -8.31 18.53
C GLN A 440 -13.60 -8.01 17.33
N PRO A 441 -13.74 -8.95 16.37
CA PRO A 441 -14.58 -8.79 15.18
C PRO A 441 -16.04 -8.40 15.46
#